data_AF-A0A2P7MXI0-F1
#
_entry.id   AF-A0A2P7MXI0-F1
#
_cell.length_a   1.000
_cell.length_b   1.000
_cell.length_c   1.000
_cell.angle_alpha   90.00
_cell.angle_beta   90.00
_cell.angle_gamma   90.00
#
_symmetry.space_group_name_H-M   'P 1'
#
loop_
_entity.id
_entity.type
_entity.pdbx_description
1 polymer ?
#
loop_
_entity_poly.entity_id
_entity_poly.type
_entity_poly.pdbx_seq_one_letter_code
_entity_poly.pdbx_strand_id
1 'polypeptide(L)'
;MLTGVDLLAKVKELGDVSKTDLVRACGYVSHKKDGSERLNFTAFYEALLNAKGVDFGGAAKTGKGGRKLSFNTKVQFNGNLMVGKAYTGMLDLKPGDEFEIKLGRKQIRLVPLGAEDEEE
;
A
#
# COMPACT_ATOMS: atom_id res chain seq x y z
N MET A 1 10.53 -7.60 -15.47
CA MET A 1 11.26 -6.33 -15.60
C MET A 1 12.74 -6.57 -15.28
N LEU A 2 13.64 -6.00 -16.07
CA LEU A 2 15.10 -6.09 -15.86
C LEU A 2 15.55 -5.11 -14.78
N THR A 3 16.58 -5.44 -14.00
CA THR A 3 17.14 -4.54 -12.97
C THR A 3 18.66 -4.64 -12.94
N GLY A 4 19.34 -3.71 -12.26
CA GLY A 4 20.79 -3.78 -12.03
C GLY A 4 21.62 -3.83 -13.32
N VAL A 5 22.60 -4.72 -13.37
CA VAL A 5 23.53 -4.87 -14.50
C VAL A 5 22.81 -5.27 -15.78
N ASP A 6 21.80 -6.13 -15.70
CA ASP A 6 21.03 -6.61 -16.85
C ASP A 6 20.24 -5.48 -17.51
N LEU A 7 19.69 -4.57 -16.70
CA LEU A 7 19.00 -3.38 -17.19
C LEU A 7 19.97 -2.45 -17.93
N LEU A 8 21.17 -2.22 -17.39
CA LEU A 8 22.18 -1.38 -18.03
C LEU A 8 22.69 -2.00 -19.33
N ALA A 9 22.91 -3.32 -19.37
CA ALA A 9 23.31 -4.03 -20.57
C ALA A 9 22.25 -3.89 -21.67
N LYS A 10 20.97 -4.09 -21.33
CA LYS A 10 19.89 -4.02 -22.31
C LYS A 10 19.66 -2.59 -22.84
N VAL A 11 19.76 -1.58 -21.98
CA VAL A 11 19.64 -0.18 -22.41
C VAL A 11 20.81 0.25 -23.29
N LYS A 12 22.01 -0.27 -23.08
CA LYS A 12 23.15 -0.05 -23.98
C LYS A 12 22.95 -0.72 -25.34
N GLU A 13 22.43 -1.96 -25.35
CA GLU A 13 22.13 -2.70 -26.59
C GLU A 13 21.07 -1.99 -27.45
N LEU A 14 20.05 -1.41 -26.82
CA LEU A 14 18.92 -0.76 -27.47
C LEU A 14 19.11 0.76 -27.68
N GLY A 15 20.34 1.29 -27.53
CA GLY A 15 20.64 2.71 -27.28
C GLY A 15 20.04 3.79 -28.20
N ASP A 16 19.47 3.42 -29.35
CA ASP A 16 18.86 4.34 -30.32
C ASP A 16 17.33 4.19 -30.49
N VAL A 17 16.68 3.33 -29.70
CA VAL A 17 15.21 3.17 -29.76
C VAL A 17 14.48 4.18 -28.88
N SER A 18 13.18 4.35 -29.14
CA SER A 18 12.36 5.29 -28.38
C SER A 18 12.30 4.93 -26.89
N LYS A 19 12.13 5.93 -26.01
CA LYS A 19 11.98 5.71 -24.56
C LYS A 19 10.84 4.73 -24.24
N THR A 20 9.77 4.77 -25.03
CA THR A 20 8.61 3.87 -24.94
C THR A 20 9.02 2.42 -25.19
N ASP A 21 9.82 2.18 -26.23
CA ASP A 21 10.28 0.85 -26.60
C ASP A 21 11.32 0.31 -25.63
N LEU A 22 12.19 1.18 -25.08
CA LEU A 22 13.11 0.81 -23.99
C LEU A 22 12.36 0.31 -22.76
N VAL A 23 11.34 1.06 -22.31
CA VAL A 23 10.52 0.69 -21.14
C VAL A 23 9.79 -0.62 -21.37
N ARG A 24 9.24 -0.82 -22.58
CA ARG A 24 8.58 -2.07 -22.97
C ARG A 24 9.57 -3.25 -23.01
N ALA A 25 10.70 -3.09 -23.69
CA ALA A 25 11.72 -4.13 -23.84
C ALA A 25 12.39 -4.52 -22.52
N CYS A 26 12.53 -3.57 -21.59
CA CYS A 26 13.01 -3.83 -20.23
C CYS A 26 11.93 -4.43 -19.30
N GLY A 27 10.71 -4.63 -19.80
CA GLY A 27 9.61 -5.29 -19.08
C GLY A 27 8.91 -4.42 -18.05
N TYR A 28 8.96 -3.10 -18.18
CA TYR A 28 8.28 -2.13 -17.31
C TYR A 28 6.88 -1.80 -17.85
N VAL A 29 6.07 -2.84 -18.03
CA VAL A 29 4.71 -2.73 -18.57
C VAL A 29 3.74 -3.47 -17.65
N SER A 30 2.56 -2.91 -17.46
CA SER A 30 1.45 -3.56 -16.81
C SER A 30 0.30 -3.72 -17.80
N HIS A 31 -0.28 -4.91 -17.86
CA HIS A 31 -1.48 -5.18 -18.63
C HIS A 31 -2.71 -4.90 -17.78
N LYS A 32 -3.63 -4.08 -18.30
CA LYS A 32 -4.94 -3.87 -17.67
C LYS A 32 -5.91 -4.97 -18.09
N LYS A 33 -7.01 -5.09 -17.34
CA LYS A 33 -8.10 -6.04 -17.63
C LYS A 33 -8.77 -5.81 -19.00
N ASP A 34 -8.67 -4.58 -19.53
CA ASP A 34 -9.20 -4.18 -20.84
C ASP A 34 -8.23 -4.51 -22.00
N GLY A 35 -7.09 -5.16 -21.73
CA GLY A 35 -6.07 -5.48 -22.72
C GLY A 35 -5.12 -4.31 -23.04
N SER A 36 -5.35 -3.11 -22.51
CA SER A 36 -4.46 -1.97 -22.73
C SER A 36 -3.15 -2.10 -21.93
N GLU A 37 -2.05 -1.69 -22.56
CA GLU A 37 -0.74 -1.62 -21.92
C GLU A 37 -0.56 -0.29 -21.19
N ARG A 38 -0.05 -0.36 -19.95
CA ARG A 38 0.43 0.80 -19.21
C ARG A 38 1.94 0.69 -19.04
N LEU A 39 2.66 1.65 -19.61
CA LEU A 39 4.11 1.77 -19.44
C LEU A 39 4.43 2.41 -18.09
N ASN A 40 5.34 1.79 -17.34
CA ASN A 40 5.72 2.21 -15.99
C ASN A 40 7.07 2.96 -16.02
N PHE A 41 7.06 4.16 -16.60
CA PHE A 41 8.26 5.00 -16.74
C PHE A 41 8.96 5.30 -15.40
N THR A 42 8.19 5.60 -14.34
CA THR A 42 8.76 5.91 -13.02
C THR A 42 9.60 4.75 -12.49
N ALA A 43 9.06 3.52 -12.50
CA ALA A 43 9.76 2.33 -12.05
C ALA A 43 11.00 2.01 -12.91
N PHE A 44 10.94 2.27 -14.22
CA PHE A 44 12.09 2.12 -15.12
C PHE A 44 13.22 3.09 -14.78
N TYR A 45 12.92 4.39 -14.60
CA TYR A 45 13.93 5.38 -14.26
C TYR A 45 14.52 5.17 -12.87
N GLU A 46 13.69 4.82 -11.87
CA GLU A 46 14.16 4.46 -10.53
C GLU A 46 15.15 3.30 -10.60
N ALA A 47 14.82 2.24 -11.35
CA ALA A 47 15.71 1.10 -11.50
C ALA A 47 17.00 1.43 -12.27
N LEU A 48 16.94 2.32 -13.27
CA LEU A 48 18.12 2.81 -13.97
C LEU A 48 19.04 3.63 -13.06
N LEU A 49 18.46 4.48 -12.20
CA LEU A 49 19.20 5.30 -11.25
C LEU A 49 19.83 4.42 -10.17
N ASN A 50 19.08 3.47 -9.63
CA ASN A 50 19.58 2.48 -8.68
C ASN A 50 20.71 1.63 -9.29
N ALA A 51 20.57 1.18 -10.54
CA ALA A 51 21.62 0.42 -11.23
C ALA A 51 22.91 1.24 -11.45
N LYS A 52 22.81 2.57 -11.51
CA LYS A 52 23.96 3.49 -11.59
C LYS A 52 24.51 3.89 -10.20
N GLY A 53 24.00 3.30 -9.12
CA GLY A 53 24.44 3.59 -7.76
C GLY A 53 23.84 4.86 -7.15
N VAL A 54 22.79 5.43 -7.75
CA VAL A 54 22.04 6.56 -7.17
C VAL A 54 20.89 5.97 -6.34
N ASP A 55 21.10 5.86 -5.03
CA ASP A 55 20.07 5.41 -4.09
C ASP A 55 19.10 6.56 -3.79
N PHE A 56 17.87 6.45 -4.29
CA PHE A 56 16.76 7.26 -3.80
C PHE A 56 16.26 6.58 -2.53
N GLY A 57 16.71 7.10 -1.38
CA GLY A 57 16.43 6.56 -0.05
C GLY A 57 15.06 5.89 0.07
N GLY A 58 15.08 4.57 0.09
CA GLY A 58 13.91 3.72 0.23
C GLY A 58 13.40 3.21 -1.10
N ALA A 59 13.77 1.97 -1.43
CA ALA A 59 13.02 1.14 -2.35
C ALA A 59 11.52 1.29 -2.01
N ALA A 60 10.78 1.95 -2.87
CA ALA A 60 9.33 1.85 -2.90
C ALA A 60 9.06 0.39 -3.27
N LYS A 61 9.06 -0.49 -2.25
CA LYS A 61 8.54 -1.83 -2.32
C LYS A 61 7.20 -1.67 -3.03
N THR A 62 7.11 -2.24 -4.23
CA THR A 62 5.95 -2.16 -5.11
C THR A 62 4.73 -2.87 -4.51
N GLY A 63 4.78 -3.26 -3.23
CA GLY A 63 3.64 -3.64 -2.42
C GLY A 63 3.05 -2.40 -1.76
N LYS A 64 1.89 -1.96 -2.27
CA LYS A 64 0.88 -1.14 -1.58
C LYS A 64 1.41 -0.47 -0.29
N GLY A 65 2.15 0.62 -0.42
CA GLY A 65 2.33 1.57 0.68
C GLY A 65 0.98 2.23 0.96
N GLY A 66 0.06 1.49 1.58
CA GLY A 66 -1.22 2.02 2.00
C GLY A 66 -1.01 3.17 2.97
N ARG A 67 -2.01 4.05 3.10
CA ARG A 67 -1.99 5.06 4.17
C ARG A 67 -1.74 4.35 5.50
N LYS A 68 -0.74 4.83 6.26
CA LYS A 68 -0.54 4.40 7.64
C LYS A 68 -1.81 4.71 8.43
N LEU A 69 -2.17 3.82 9.35
CA LEU A 69 -3.31 4.07 10.24
C LEU A 69 -3.00 5.27 11.12
N SER A 70 -3.93 6.21 11.17
CA SER A 70 -3.80 7.43 11.96
C SER A 70 -4.25 7.25 13.41
N PHE A 71 -4.87 6.11 13.74
CA PHE A 71 -5.49 5.81 15.04
C PHE A 71 -6.45 6.90 15.52
N ASN A 72 -7.02 7.63 14.57
CA ASN A 72 -8.05 8.63 14.81
C ASN A 72 -9.18 8.46 13.80
N THR A 73 -10.39 8.83 14.21
CA THR A 73 -11.57 8.87 13.36
C THR A 73 -12.37 10.12 13.72
N LYS A 74 -13.29 10.53 12.84
CA LYS A 74 -14.13 11.70 13.03
C LYS A 74 -15.59 11.26 13.14
N VAL A 75 -16.34 11.96 13.97
CA VAL A 75 -17.80 11.82 14.00
C VAL A 75 -18.33 12.24 12.63
N GLN A 76 -19.10 11.36 12.00
CA GLN A 76 -19.70 11.61 10.70
C GLN A 76 -20.89 12.56 10.84
N PHE A 77 -21.38 13.11 9.72
CA PHE A 77 -22.48 14.09 9.74
C PHE A 77 -23.78 13.55 10.37
N ASN A 78 -23.96 12.23 10.36
CA ASN A 78 -25.10 11.54 10.96
C ASN A 78 -24.90 11.21 12.45
N GLY A 79 -23.81 11.69 13.07
CA GLY A 79 -23.49 11.44 14.47
C GLY A 79 -22.76 10.12 14.75
N ASN A 80 -22.51 9.28 13.74
CA ASN A 80 -21.87 7.98 13.95
C ASN A 80 -20.34 8.07 14.00
N LEU A 81 -19.73 7.21 14.83
CA LEU A 81 -18.30 6.94 14.84
C LEU A 81 -18.05 5.57 14.17
N MET A 82 -17.10 5.51 13.23
CA MET A 82 -16.80 4.27 12.50
C MET A 82 -15.35 3.83 12.75
N VAL A 83 -15.19 2.55 13.09
CA VAL A 83 -13.89 1.86 13.17
C VAL A 83 -13.66 1.10 11.86
N GLY A 84 -12.59 1.43 11.15
CA GLY A 84 -12.28 0.81 9.85
C GLY A 84 -11.75 -0.62 9.97
N LYS A 85 -11.92 -1.42 8.90
CA LYS A 85 -11.49 -2.83 8.81
C LYS A 85 -10.04 -3.09 9.23
N ALA A 86 -9.15 -2.14 8.95
CA ALA A 86 -7.74 -2.28 9.30
C ALA A 86 -7.50 -2.27 10.82
N TYR A 87 -8.35 -1.60 11.60
CA TYR A 87 -8.29 -1.63 13.06
C TYR A 87 -8.96 -2.88 13.63
N THR A 88 -10.13 -3.26 13.11
CA THR A 88 -10.83 -4.49 13.57
C THR A 88 -10.02 -5.74 13.26
N GLY A 89 -9.29 -5.77 12.14
CA GLY A 89 -8.38 -6.87 11.81
C GLY A 89 -7.15 -6.98 12.73
N MET A 90 -6.73 -5.90 13.41
CA MET A 90 -5.66 -5.98 14.43
C MET A 90 -6.13 -6.69 15.71
N LEU A 91 -7.44 -6.67 15.95
CA LEU A 91 -8.11 -7.32 17.07
C LEU A 91 -8.70 -8.69 16.68
N ASP A 92 -8.44 -9.16 15.44
CA ASP A 92 -9.00 -10.39 14.85
C ASP A 92 -10.53 -10.52 14.95
N LEU A 93 -11.23 -9.38 14.87
CA LEU A 93 -12.69 -9.38 14.99
C LEU A 93 -13.36 -9.99 13.76
N LYS A 94 -14.41 -10.76 14.03
CA LYS A 94 -15.21 -11.47 13.04
C LYS A 94 -16.58 -10.82 12.87
N PRO A 95 -17.19 -10.95 11.67
CA PRO A 95 -18.59 -10.55 11.51
C PRO A 95 -19.48 -11.31 12.49
N GLY A 96 -20.26 -10.56 13.27
CA GLY A 96 -21.11 -11.13 14.32
C GLY A 96 -20.55 -10.98 15.73
N ASP A 97 -19.30 -10.55 15.90
CA ASP A 97 -18.78 -10.20 17.22
C ASP A 97 -19.57 -9.01 17.80
N GLU A 98 -20.03 -9.17 19.05
CA GLU A 98 -20.84 -8.18 19.75
C GLU A 98 -20.07 -7.54 20.90
N PHE A 99 -20.37 -6.27 21.17
CA PHE A 99 -19.71 -5.49 22.20
C PHE A 99 -20.73 -4.74 23.05
N GLU A 100 -20.50 -4.72 24.35
CA GLU A 100 -21.14 -3.78 25.27
C GLU A 100 -20.49 -2.41 25.14
N ILE A 101 -21.32 -1.36 25.08
CA ILE A 101 -20.88 0.03 25.00
C ILE A 101 -20.91 0.63 26.41
N LYS A 102 -19.73 0.86 26.98
CA LYS A 102 -19.58 1.57 28.26
C LYS A 102 -19.19 3.03 28.04
N LEU A 103 -19.97 3.95 28.60
CA LEU A 103 -19.73 5.39 28.53
C LEU A 103 -18.94 5.87 29.76
N GLY A 104 -17.72 6.38 29.53
CA GLY A 104 -16.93 7.09 30.54
C GLY A 104 -17.05 8.60 30.40
N ARG A 105 -16.41 9.36 31.30
CA ARG A 105 -16.49 10.84 31.35
C ARG A 105 -16.15 11.55 30.02
N LYS A 106 -15.25 10.97 29.20
CA LYS A 106 -14.84 11.48 27.88
C LYS A 106 -14.43 10.39 26.88
N GLN A 107 -14.86 9.14 27.11
CA GLN A 107 -14.47 8.01 26.27
C GLN A 107 -15.61 7.02 26.12
N ILE A 108 -15.59 6.30 25.00
CA ILE A 108 -16.44 5.14 24.76
C ILE A 108 -15.52 3.92 24.83
N ARG A 109 -15.81 2.99 25.73
CA ARG A 109 -15.14 1.68 25.79
C ARG A 109 -16.07 0.64 25.21
N LEU A 110 -15.56 -0.16 24.28
CA LEU A 110 -16.25 -1.32 23.73
C LEU A 110 -15.68 -2.56 24.43
N VAL A 111 -16.53 -3.33 25.10
CA VAL A 111 -16.15 -4.56 25.81
C VAL A 111 -16.78 -5.75 25.10
N PRO A 112 -16.03 -6.78 24.67
CA PRO A 112 -16.63 -7.95 24.03
C PRO A 112 -17.70 -8.57 24.95
N LEU A 113 -18.89 -8.84 24.39
CA LEU A 113 -19.95 -9.46 25.17
C LEU A 113 -19.54 -10.88 25.59
N GLY A 114 -19.56 -11.15 26.89
CA GLY A 114 -19.20 -12.46 27.47
C GLY A 114 -17.71 -12.63 27.79
N ALA A 115 -16.87 -11.62 27.56
CA ALA A 115 -15.55 -11.57 28.17
C ALA A 115 -15.68 -11.12 29.64
N GLU A 116 -14.95 -11.75 30.55
CA GLU A 116 -14.78 -11.20 31.89
C GLU A 116 -14.03 -9.87 31.75
N ASP A 117 -14.57 -8.79 32.30
CA ASP A 117 -13.88 -7.51 32.39
C ASP A 117 -12.60 -7.71 33.22
N GLU A 118 -11.47 -7.94 32.56
CA GLU A 118 -10.17 -7.69 33.15
C GLU A 118 -9.99 -6.16 33.22
N GLU A 119 -10.68 -5.53 34.17
CA GLU A 119 -10.44 -4.13 34.55
C GLU A 119 -9.11 -4.04 35.32
N GLU A 120 -8.04 -3.71 34.60
CA GLU A 120 -6.91 -2.89 35.10
C GLU A 120 -6.99 -1.46 34.53
#